data_AF-A0A940KPZ7-F1
#
_entry.id   AF-A0A940KPZ7-F1
#
_cell.length_a   1.000
_cell.length_b   1.000
_cell.length_c   1.000
_cell.angle_alpha   90.00
_cell.angle_beta   90.00
_cell.angle_gamma   90.00
#
_symmetry.space_group_name_H-M   'P 1'
#
loop_
_entity.id
_entity.type
_entity.pdbx_description
1 polymer ?
#
loop_
_entity_poly.entity_id
_entity_poly.type
_entity_poly.pdbx_seq_one_letter_code
_entity_poly.pdbx_strand_id
1 'polypeptide(L)'
;AGELTFSKNKIKKLIIDYENVGSVSFKSNTWLWAWDNPHLEEKIKSEITMVKRYGETRNFEKLITPKWTADEYDGWEMTAIGAYLMQAKGAYRVPSSDGSLYSFMLFKEIRWADGVNPNS
;
A
#
# COMPACT_ATOMS: atom_id res chain seq x y z
N ALA A 1 7.83 3.85 4.32
CA ALA A 1 8.06 2.66 3.46
C ALA A 1 8.53 1.45 4.26
N GLY A 2 7.94 0.29 3.97
CA GLY A 2 8.40 -1.03 4.41
C GLY A 2 9.26 -1.72 3.34
N GLU A 3 9.89 -2.83 3.71
CA GLU A 3 10.72 -3.64 2.80
C GLU A 3 10.12 -5.05 2.65
N LEU A 4 9.95 -5.52 1.41
CA LEU A 4 9.62 -6.90 1.06
C LEU A 4 10.85 -7.56 0.44
N THR A 5 11.27 -8.69 1.00
CA THR A 5 12.42 -9.47 0.50
C THR A 5 11.96 -10.81 -0.07
N PHE A 6 12.30 -11.09 -1.32
CA PHE A 6 12.15 -12.40 -1.94
C PHE A 6 13.48 -13.13 -1.92
N SER A 7 13.46 -14.38 -1.45
CA SER A 7 14.66 -15.21 -1.29
C SER A 7 14.53 -16.53 -2.02
N LYS A 8 15.64 -17.01 -2.60
CA LYS A 8 15.77 -18.37 -3.14
C LYS A 8 16.80 -19.12 -2.31
N ASN A 9 16.43 -20.28 -1.74
CA ASN A 9 17.29 -21.05 -0.85
C ASN A 9 17.90 -20.22 0.29
N LYS A 10 17.09 -19.34 0.91
CA LYS A 10 17.49 -18.39 1.96
C LYS A 10 18.47 -17.27 1.53
N ILE A 11 18.84 -17.20 0.27
CA ILE A 11 19.63 -16.10 -0.29
C ILE A 11 18.66 -15.04 -0.80
N LYS A 12 18.78 -13.81 -0.29
CA LYS A 12 18.00 -12.66 -0.77
C LYS A 12 18.28 -12.44 -2.26
N LYS A 13 17.23 -12.21 -3.05
CA LYS A 13 17.34 -11.98 -4.50
C LYS A 13 16.71 -10.67 -4.91
N LEU A 14 15.50 -10.40 -4.44
CA LEU A 14 14.78 -9.17 -4.78
C LEU A 14 14.41 -8.45 -3.49
N ILE A 15 14.62 -7.14 -3.47
CA ILE A 15 14.18 -6.26 -2.41
C ILE A 15 13.25 -5.23 -3.03
N ILE A 16 12.06 -5.09 -2.45
CA ILE A 16 11.05 -4.14 -2.88
C ILE A 16 10.74 -3.20 -1.74
N ASP A 17 10.93 -1.91 -1.96
CA ASP A 17 10.41 -0.89 -1.07
C ASP A 17 8.95 -0.65 -1.41
N TYR A 18 8.10 -0.74 -0.39
CA TYR A 18 6.67 -0.58 -0.56
C TYR A 18 6.07 0.40 0.45
N GLU A 19 4.94 0.96 0.09
CA GLU A 19 4.09 1.75 0.99
C GLU A 19 2.72 1.06 1.11
N ASN A 20 2.21 0.96 2.34
CA ASN A 20 0.83 0.49 2.54
C ASN A 20 -0.14 1.62 2.19
N VAL A 21 -1.18 1.32 1.43
CA VAL A 21 -2.24 2.27 1.10
C VAL A 21 -3.38 2.15 2.11
N GLY A 22 -3.85 0.93 2.32
CA GLY A 22 -5.00 0.64 3.17
C GLY A 22 -5.51 -0.77 2.94
N SER A 23 -6.69 -1.06 3.47
CA SER A 23 -7.30 -2.38 3.32
C SER A 23 -8.82 -2.32 3.17
N VAL A 24 -9.37 -3.27 2.41
CA VAL A 24 -10.81 -3.54 2.31
C VAL A 24 -11.12 -4.78 3.13
N SER A 25 -12.06 -4.66 4.07
CA SER A 25 -12.60 -5.76 4.86
C SER A 25 -13.96 -6.18 4.34
N PHE A 26 -14.07 -7.41 3.84
CA PHE A 26 -15.35 -8.01 3.41
C PHE A 26 -16.22 -8.49 4.58
N LYS A 27 -15.65 -8.59 5.79
CA LYS A 27 -16.41 -8.85 7.02
C LYS A 27 -17.26 -7.66 7.45
N SER A 28 -16.76 -6.44 7.20
CA SER A 28 -17.41 -5.20 7.64
C SER A 28 -17.82 -4.28 6.49
N ASN A 29 -17.48 -4.63 5.24
CA ASN A 29 -17.64 -3.81 4.05
C ASN A 29 -17.07 -2.40 4.25
N THR A 30 -15.81 -2.34 4.71
CA THR A 30 -15.13 -1.07 4.97
C THR A 30 -13.75 -1.01 4.36
N TRP A 31 -13.38 0.21 3.96
CA TRP A 31 -12.01 0.63 3.71
C TRP A 31 -11.40 1.17 5.00
N LEU A 32 -10.12 0.90 5.25
CA LEU A 32 -9.29 1.54 6.27
C LEU A 32 -8.00 2.05 5.65
N TRP A 33 -7.72 3.33 5.79
CA TRP A 33 -6.44 3.92 5.35
C TRP A 33 -5.27 3.46 6.21
N ALA A 34 -4.11 3.23 5.57
CA ALA A 34 -2.89 2.87 6.27
C ALA A 34 -2.37 3.99 7.19
N TRP A 35 -2.59 5.27 6.82
CA TRP A 35 -2.17 6.41 7.64
C TRP A 35 -2.89 6.48 9.00
N ASP A 36 -4.06 5.83 9.15
CA ASP A 36 -4.79 5.72 10.43
C ASP A 36 -4.78 4.31 11.01
N ASN A 37 -4.05 3.37 10.40
CA ASN A 37 -4.06 2.00 10.87
C ASN A 37 -3.18 1.87 12.13
N PRO A 38 -3.75 1.56 13.32
CA PRO A 38 -2.99 1.51 14.57
C PRO A 38 -1.98 0.35 14.60
N HIS A 39 -2.12 -0.64 13.71
CA HIS A 39 -1.24 -1.80 13.65
C HIS A 39 -0.01 -1.60 12.75
N LEU A 40 0.09 -0.47 12.06
CA LEU A 40 1.27 -0.13 11.25
C LEU A 40 2.24 0.74 12.05
N GLU A 41 3.53 0.44 11.91
CA GLU A 41 4.60 1.28 12.45
C GLU A 41 4.60 2.67 11.79
N GLU A 42 4.92 3.71 12.55
CA GLU A 42 4.88 5.10 12.08
C GLU A 42 5.78 5.35 10.86
N LYS A 43 6.92 4.67 10.77
CA LYS A 43 7.84 4.73 9.62
C LYS A 43 7.21 4.27 8.29
N ILE A 44 6.15 3.47 8.38
CA ILE A 44 5.37 2.94 7.24
C ILE A 44 4.21 3.88 6.89
N LYS A 45 3.88 4.84 7.76
CA LYS A 45 2.79 5.81 7.53
C LYS A 45 3.25 7.12 6.90
N SER A 46 4.56 7.38 6.88
CA SER A 46 5.09 8.72 6.59
C SER A 46 4.72 9.24 5.20
N GLU A 47 4.73 8.41 4.16
CA GLU A 47 4.44 8.86 2.80
C GLU A 47 2.94 8.81 2.49
N ILE A 48 2.23 7.79 2.97
CA ILE A 48 0.78 7.68 2.76
C ILE A 48 -0.01 8.86 3.35
N THR A 49 0.52 9.57 4.35
CA THR A 49 -0.08 10.83 4.86
C THR A 49 -0.21 11.93 3.80
N MET A 50 0.54 11.87 2.70
CA MET A 50 0.39 12.78 1.56
C MET A 50 -1.01 12.69 0.95
N VAL A 51 -1.62 11.50 0.90
CA VAL A 51 -2.98 11.32 0.38
C VAL A 51 -3.99 12.06 1.24
N LYS A 52 -3.84 11.99 2.57
CA LYS A 52 -4.67 12.75 3.51
C LYS A 52 -4.54 14.25 3.28
N ARG A 53 -3.31 14.78 3.22
CA ARG A 53 -3.04 16.22 2.95
C ARG A 53 -3.61 16.68 1.61
N TYR A 54 -3.50 15.83 0.59
CA TYR A 54 -4.08 16.09 -0.72
C TYR A 54 -5.61 16.19 -0.66
N GLY A 55 -6.24 15.30 0.12
CA GLY A 55 -7.67 15.33 0.40
C GLY A 55 -8.13 16.56 1.18
N GLU A 56 -7.40 16.94 2.23
CA GLU A 56 -7.67 18.14 3.04
C GLU A 56 -7.64 19.41 2.18
N THR A 57 -6.66 19.51 1.28
CA THR A 57 -6.51 20.68 0.39
C THR A 57 -7.65 20.81 -0.64
N ARG A 58 -8.31 19.70 -0.99
CA ARG A 58 -9.32 19.62 -2.06
C ARG A 58 -10.73 19.27 -1.57
N ASN A 59 -10.91 19.10 -0.26
CA ASN A 59 -12.15 18.64 0.35
C ASN A 59 -12.64 17.29 -0.20
N PHE A 60 -11.73 16.33 -0.40
CA PHE A 60 -12.09 14.97 -0.79
C PHE A 60 -12.28 14.08 0.44
N GLU A 61 -13.55 13.90 0.83
CA GLU A 61 -13.93 13.18 2.05
C GLU A 61 -13.36 11.76 2.13
N LYS A 62 -13.45 10.98 1.04
CA LYS A 62 -12.91 9.60 0.99
C LYS A 62 -11.40 9.50 1.29
N LEU A 63 -10.63 10.58 1.10
CA LEU A 63 -9.18 10.62 1.35
C LEU A 63 -8.82 11.02 2.80
N ILE A 64 -9.73 11.69 3.51
CA ILE A 64 -9.49 12.21 4.86
C ILE A 64 -10.26 11.45 5.94
N THR A 65 -11.31 10.72 5.56
CA THR A 65 -12.06 9.84 6.46
C THR A 65 -11.27 8.55 6.66
N PRO A 66 -10.81 8.23 7.89
CA PRO A 66 -9.93 7.09 8.13
C PRO A 66 -10.49 5.75 7.68
N LYS A 67 -11.77 5.54 7.98
CA LYS A 67 -12.50 4.30 7.75
C LYS A 67 -13.91 4.63 7.27
N TRP A 68 -14.35 4.01 6.19
CA TRP A 68 -15.67 4.25 5.60
C TRP A 68 -16.19 3.01 4.87
N THR A 69 -17.50 2.97 4.59
CA THR A 69 -18.14 1.84 3.90
C THR A 69 -17.69 1.76 2.46
N ALA A 70 -17.08 0.65 2.07
CA ALA A 70 -16.40 0.50 0.79
C ALA A 70 -16.42 -0.94 0.29
N ASP A 71 -16.22 -1.10 -1.02
CA ASP A 71 -16.01 -2.39 -1.66
C ASP A 71 -14.59 -2.55 -2.24
N GLU A 72 -14.37 -3.55 -3.07
CA GLU A 72 -13.06 -3.79 -3.68
C GLU A 72 -12.69 -2.77 -4.77
N TYR A 73 -13.67 -2.16 -5.44
CA TYR A 73 -13.43 -1.13 -6.46
C TYR A 73 -12.91 0.14 -5.79
N ASP A 74 -13.54 0.55 -4.70
CA ASP A 74 -13.07 1.64 -3.85
C ASP A 74 -11.60 1.44 -3.44
N GLY A 75 -11.22 0.21 -3.06
CA GLY A 75 -9.84 -0.12 -2.71
C GLY A 75 -8.84 0.12 -3.84
N TRP A 76 -9.20 -0.22 -5.08
CA TRP A 76 -8.37 0.05 -6.27
C TRP A 76 -8.34 1.53 -6.64
N GLU A 77 -9.45 2.26 -6.50
CA GLU A 77 -9.50 3.70 -6.73
C GLU A 77 -8.56 4.45 -5.78
N MET A 78 -8.62 4.13 -4.48
CA MET A 78 -7.75 4.74 -3.47
C MET A 78 -6.28 4.39 -3.70
N THR A 79 -6.02 3.17 -4.15
CA THR A 79 -4.68 2.71 -4.55
C THR A 79 -4.16 3.47 -5.76
N ALA A 80 -5.00 3.71 -6.77
CA ALA A 80 -4.64 4.46 -7.97
C ALA A 80 -4.31 5.93 -7.65
N ILE A 81 -5.10 6.57 -6.76
CA ILE A 81 -4.81 7.92 -6.28
C ILE A 81 -3.46 7.95 -5.54
N GLY A 82 -3.23 6.99 -4.64
CA GLY A 82 -1.94 6.85 -3.95
C GLY A 82 -0.79 6.67 -4.95
N ALA A 83 -0.94 5.79 -5.93
CA ALA A 83 0.06 5.53 -6.96
C ALA A 83 0.41 6.78 -7.76
N TYR A 84 -0.60 7.56 -8.15
CA TYR A 84 -0.42 8.81 -8.86
C TYR A 84 0.37 9.83 -8.03
N LEU A 85 -0.02 10.04 -6.76
CA LEU A 85 0.62 11.02 -5.88
C LEU A 85 2.06 10.64 -5.51
N MET A 86 2.32 9.35 -5.34
CA MET A 86 3.65 8.83 -4.96
C MET A 86 4.52 8.42 -6.15
N GLN A 87 4.03 8.59 -7.39
CA GLN A 87 4.70 8.13 -8.61
C GLN A 87 5.15 6.65 -8.52
N ALA A 88 4.29 5.80 -7.98
CA ALA A 88 4.59 4.40 -7.74
C ALA A 88 4.78 3.64 -9.06
N LYS A 89 5.64 2.61 -9.04
CA LYS A 89 5.95 1.76 -10.20
C LYS A 89 4.96 0.62 -10.41
N GLY A 90 4.09 0.39 -9.44
CA GLY A 90 3.08 -0.65 -9.48
C GLY A 90 2.32 -0.74 -8.18
N ALA A 91 1.28 -1.56 -8.18
CA ALA A 91 0.45 -1.84 -7.03
C ALA A 91 0.26 -3.35 -6.88
N TYR A 92 0.05 -3.80 -5.65
CA TYR A 92 -0.26 -5.19 -5.36
C TYR A 92 -1.33 -5.29 -4.27
N ARG A 93 -2.23 -6.27 -4.45
CA ARG A 93 -3.29 -6.61 -3.51
C ARG A 93 -2.92 -7.91 -2.81
N VAL A 94 -2.73 -7.83 -1.50
CA VAL A 94 -2.41 -8.97 -0.64
C VAL A 94 -3.71 -9.53 -0.05
N PRO A 95 -4.17 -10.71 -0.47
CA PRO A 95 -5.29 -11.36 0.19
C PRO A 95 -4.88 -11.92 1.55
N SER A 96 -5.74 -11.80 2.56
CA SER A 96 -5.63 -12.59 3.79
C SER A 96 -5.85 -14.08 3.48
N SER A 97 -5.33 -14.95 4.34
CA SER A 97 -5.49 -16.41 4.19
C SER A 97 -6.95 -16.87 4.11
N ASP A 98 -7.86 -16.15 4.76
CA ASP A 98 -9.29 -16.42 4.75
C ASP A 98 -10.08 -15.60 3.71
N GLY A 99 -9.40 -14.80 2.88
CA GLY A 99 -10.02 -13.94 1.86
C GLY A 99 -10.88 -12.80 2.39
N SER A 100 -10.98 -12.61 3.71
CA SER A 100 -11.86 -11.61 4.33
C SER A 100 -11.31 -10.19 4.36
N LEU A 101 -10.02 -10.03 4.06
CA LEU A 101 -9.31 -8.75 4.08
C LEU A 101 -8.34 -8.68 2.90
N TYR A 102 -8.44 -7.62 2.10
CA TYR A 102 -7.46 -7.30 1.07
C TYR A 102 -6.67 -6.08 1.50
N SER A 103 -5.34 -6.22 1.61
CA SER A 103 -4.44 -5.09 1.85
C SER A 103 -3.84 -4.62 0.53
N PHE A 104 -3.71 -3.31 0.36
CA PHE A 104 -3.21 -2.70 -0.87
C PHE A 104 -1.87 -2.02 -0.61
N MET A 105 -0.92 -2.29 -1.49
CA MET A 105 0.46 -1.81 -1.39
C MET A 105 0.93 -1.21 -2.71
N LEU A 106 1.81 -0.21 -2.63
CA LEU A 106 2.46 0.40 -3.78
C LEU A 106 3.94 0.06 -3.79
N PHE A 107 4.46 -0.30 -4.95
CA PHE A 107 5.89 -0.53 -5.15
C PHE A 107 6.56 0.78 -5.55
N LYS A 108 7.61 1.16 -4.81
CA LYS A 108 8.39 2.37 -5.10
C LYS A 108 9.66 2.03 -5.84
N GLU A 109 10.42 1.10 -5.28
CA GLU A 109 11.71 0.69 -5.80
C GLU A 109 11.80 -0.82 -5.78
N ILE A 110 12.40 -1.37 -6.84
CA ILE A 110 12.66 -2.80 -6.99
C ILE A 110 14.15 -2.91 -7.30
N ARG A 111 14.89 -3.59 -6.44
CA ARG A 111 16.35 -3.76 -6.57
C ARG A 111 16.76 -5.22 -6.35
N TRP A 112 17.79 -5.64 -7.08
CA TRP A 112 18.45 -6.92 -6.83
C TRP A 112 19.29 -6.83 -5.56
N ALA A 113 19.25 -7.85 -4.72
CA ALA A 113 19.93 -7.84 -3.43
C ALA A 113 21.47 -7.83 -3.56
N ASP A 114 22.01 -8.33 -4.67
CA ASP A 114 23.42 -8.33 -5.02
C ASP A 114 23.80 -7.15 -5.94
N GLY A 115 22.86 -6.27 -6.27
CA GLY A 115 23.07 -5.11 -7.13
C GLY A 115 23.24 -5.44 -8.62
N VAL A 116 23.20 -6.71 -9.00
CA VAL A 116 23.39 -7.14 -10.40
C VAL A 116 22.03 -7.50 -10.99
N ASN A 117 21.61 -6.76 -12.02
CA ASN A 117 20.43 -7.13 -12.78
C ASN A 117 20.82 -8.26 -13.75
N PRO A 118 20.25 -9.48 -13.64
CA PRO A 118 20.59 -10.58 -14.54
C PRO A 118 20.15 -10.33 -15.99
N ASN A 119 19.41 -9.25 -16.25
CA ASN A 119 18.95 -8.85 -17.58
C ASN A 119 19.63 -7.56 -18.10
N SER A 120 20.65 -7.02 -17.42
CA SER A 120 21.45 -5.87 -17.91
C SER A 120 22.61 -6.31 -18.79
#